data_AF-A0AAD6WQE3-F1
#
_entry.id   AF-A0AAD6WQE3-F1
#
_cell.length_a   1.000
_cell.length_b   1.000
_cell.length_c   1.000
_cell.angle_alpha   90.00
_cell.angle_beta   90.00
_cell.angle_gamma   90.00
#
_symmetry.space_group_name_H-M   'P 1'
#
loop_
_entity.id
_entity.type
_entity.pdbx_description
1 polymer ?
#
loop_
_entity_poly.entity_id
_entity_poly.type
_entity_poly.pdbx_seq_one_letter_code
_entity_poly.pdbx_strand_id
1 'polypeptide(L)'
;MRFSAVFSALAVVATGVSAANFSANSISSAIALTSSNHYGAPIPPWKVGHHPGWYYGNGSPPSGINAIEIHSQIICELLELFPFCLQCPKPPPPPPHNPPPHNPPPPPEYSQTFYNLTCASQDASYQTYGLVDTIADCQAMCDSVAGCTFFNTYHDVNGKDGSTQLTCALFEKCLDASSADNCGGQTQYDGSVDYIIQSDGYCKKTPTAY
;
A
#
# COMPACT_ATOMS: atom_id res chain seq x y z
N MET A 1 -2.90 2.81 34.65
CA MET A 1 -4.29 2.79 34.15
C MET A 1 -4.32 1.77 33.02
N ARG A 2 -5.04 0.65 33.18
CA ARG A 2 -5.13 -0.42 32.17
C ARG A 2 -6.38 -0.16 31.35
N PHE A 3 -6.22 0.22 30.08
CA PHE A 3 -7.36 0.31 29.16
C PHE A 3 -7.61 -1.07 28.59
N SER A 4 -8.59 -1.78 29.14
CA SER A 4 -9.18 -2.96 28.50
C SER A 4 -10.10 -2.46 27.39
N ALA A 5 -9.64 -2.51 26.15
CA ALA A 5 -10.51 -2.30 25.00
C ALA A 5 -11.38 -3.56 24.83
N VAL A 6 -12.66 -3.43 25.18
CA VAL A 6 -13.68 -4.44 24.89
C VAL A 6 -14.03 -4.32 23.41
N PHE A 7 -13.58 -5.29 22.60
CA PHE A 7 -14.07 -5.44 21.24
C PHE A 7 -15.49 -5.98 21.29
N SER A 8 -16.48 -5.10 21.21
CA SER A 8 -17.87 -5.50 20.96
C SER A 8 -17.96 -6.03 19.54
N ALA A 9 -18.24 -7.33 19.39
CA ALA A 9 -18.57 -7.92 18.09
C ALA A 9 -19.84 -7.25 17.55
N LEU A 10 -19.71 -6.46 16.48
CA LEU A 10 -20.85 -5.88 15.79
C LEU A 10 -21.58 -7.00 15.03
N ALA A 11 -22.76 -7.40 15.52
CA ALA A 11 -23.66 -8.23 14.74
C ALA A 11 -24.33 -7.34 13.67
N VAL A 12 -23.91 -7.49 12.41
CA VAL A 12 -24.55 -6.82 11.28
C VAL A 12 -25.93 -7.45 11.07
N VAL A 13 -26.98 -6.74 11.44
CA VAL A 13 -28.36 -7.10 11.08
C VAL A 13 -28.55 -6.73 9.61
N ALA A 14 -28.41 -7.72 8.73
CA ALA A 14 -28.65 -7.58 7.31
C ALA A 14 -30.16 -7.45 7.02
N THR A 15 -30.67 -6.23 6.99
CA THR A 15 -31.96 -5.96 6.33
C THR A 15 -31.71 -5.50 4.90
N GLY A 16 -31.79 -6.45 3.95
CA GLY A 16 -32.20 -6.15 2.59
C GLY A 16 -31.14 -5.81 1.55
N VAL A 17 -29.86 -6.22 1.72
CA VAL A 17 -28.87 -6.11 0.63
C VAL A 17 -28.73 -7.47 -0.05
N SER A 18 -28.96 -7.49 -1.37
CA SER A 18 -28.76 -8.66 -2.23
C SER A 18 -27.42 -9.32 -1.93
N ALA A 19 -27.42 -10.65 -1.80
CA ALA A 19 -26.27 -11.48 -1.47
C ALA A 19 -25.12 -11.28 -2.45
N ALA A 20 -24.27 -10.30 -2.18
CA ALA A 20 -22.91 -10.31 -2.69
C ALA A 20 -22.09 -11.18 -1.73
N ASN A 21 -21.42 -12.17 -2.31
CA ASN A 21 -20.60 -13.16 -1.60
C ASN A 21 -19.36 -12.47 -1.03
N PHE A 22 -19.50 -11.75 0.07
CA PHE A 22 -18.35 -11.24 0.81
C PHE A 22 -17.92 -12.25 1.85
N SER A 23 -16.62 -12.50 1.89
CA SER A 23 -16.04 -13.17 3.05
C SER A 23 -16.03 -12.18 4.20
N ALA A 24 -16.67 -12.52 5.33
CA ALA A 24 -16.56 -11.75 6.57
C ALA A 24 -15.09 -11.49 6.96
N ASN A 25 -14.18 -12.37 6.53
CA ASN A 25 -12.74 -12.25 6.76
C ASN A 25 -12.14 -11.01 6.07
N SER A 26 -12.63 -10.62 4.88
CA SER A 26 -12.10 -9.46 4.15
C SER A 26 -12.42 -8.14 4.86
N ILE A 27 -13.62 -8.03 5.46
CA ILE A 27 -14.04 -6.85 6.24
C ILE A 27 -13.22 -6.76 7.54
N SER A 28 -13.10 -7.87 8.28
CA SER A 28 -12.32 -7.87 9.52
C SER A 28 -10.84 -7.57 9.30
N SER A 29 -10.25 -8.06 8.20
CA SER A 29 -8.87 -7.77 7.85
C SER A 29 -8.67 -6.29 7.51
N ALA A 30 -9.58 -5.67 6.75
CA ALA A 30 -9.49 -4.25 6.40
C ALA A 30 -9.61 -3.33 7.63
N ILE A 31 -10.55 -3.62 8.55
CA ILE A 31 -10.76 -2.83 9.76
C ILE A 31 -9.60 -2.99 10.76
N ALA A 32 -8.90 -4.13 10.74
CA ALA A 32 -7.72 -4.36 11.58
C ALA A 32 -6.48 -3.56 11.12
N LEU A 33 -6.48 -2.99 9.91
CA LEU A 33 -5.39 -2.16 9.42
C LEU A 33 -5.64 -0.70 9.79
N THR A 34 -4.79 -0.19 10.69
CA THR A 34 -4.91 1.15 11.27
C THR A 34 -3.55 1.84 11.30
N SER A 35 -3.53 3.15 11.53
CA SER A 35 -2.26 3.87 11.74
C SER A 35 -1.47 3.31 12.94
N SER A 36 -2.15 2.82 13.98
CA SER A 36 -1.49 2.31 15.20
C SER A 36 -0.62 1.06 14.99
N ASN A 37 -0.91 0.27 13.97
CA ASN A 37 -0.13 -0.91 13.61
C ASN A 37 0.56 -0.74 12.24
N HIS A 38 0.75 0.50 11.79
CA HIS A 38 1.34 0.80 10.48
C HIS A 38 0.65 0.02 9.35
N TYR A 39 -0.67 -0.08 9.43
CA TYR A 39 -1.50 -0.83 8.48
C TYR A 39 -0.97 -2.26 8.22
N GLY A 40 -0.47 -2.90 9.28
CA GLY A 40 0.07 -4.27 9.24
C GLY A 40 1.56 -4.37 8.94
N ALA A 41 2.28 -3.26 8.75
CA ALA A 41 3.73 -3.24 8.47
C ALA A 41 4.50 -2.34 9.46
N PRO A 42 4.62 -2.70 10.75
CA PRO A 42 5.27 -1.85 11.76
C PRO A 42 6.79 -1.73 11.61
N ILE A 43 7.43 -2.65 10.88
CA ILE A 43 8.86 -2.64 10.63
C ILE A 43 9.05 -2.18 9.17
N PRO A 44 9.76 -1.06 8.93
CA PRO A 44 9.93 -0.52 7.59
C PRO A 44 10.83 -1.42 6.72
N PRO A 45 10.74 -1.32 5.39
CA PRO A 45 11.32 -2.30 4.47
C PRO A 45 12.86 -2.35 4.46
N TRP A 46 13.55 -1.35 5.02
CA TRP A 46 15.01 -1.32 5.16
C TRP A 46 15.51 -1.92 6.49
N LYS A 47 14.63 -2.54 7.29
CA LYS A 47 14.98 -3.13 8.59
C LYS A 47 14.74 -4.64 8.57
N VAL A 48 15.66 -5.39 9.16
CA VAL A 48 15.56 -6.86 9.29
C VAL A 48 14.25 -7.26 9.96
N GLY A 49 13.59 -8.29 9.42
CA GLY A 49 12.33 -8.82 9.94
C GLY A 49 11.09 -8.07 9.47
N HIS A 50 11.24 -7.14 8.52
CA HIS A 50 10.12 -6.49 7.85
C HIS A 50 9.24 -7.48 7.08
N HIS A 51 7.95 -7.18 7.01
CA HIS A 51 7.02 -7.86 6.12
C HIS A 51 5.96 -6.86 5.63
N PRO A 52 5.45 -7.04 4.39
CA PRO A 52 4.39 -6.17 3.87
C PRO A 52 3.13 -6.34 4.70
N GLY A 53 2.35 -5.27 4.83
CA GLY A 53 1.10 -5.30 5.59
C GLY A 53 -0.01 -6.00 4.82
N TRP A 54 -0.13 -5.68 3.53
CA TRP A 54 -1.20 -6.16 2.67
C TRP A 54 -0.84 -6.06 1.18
N TYR A 55 -1.65 -6.71 0.36
CA TYR A 55 -1.57 -6.69 -1.09
C TYR A 55 -2.79 -5.97 -1.69
N TYR A 56 -2.53 -5.15 -2.71
CA TYR A 56 -3.55 -4.48 -3.51
C TYR A 56 -3.26 -4.63 -5.00
N GLY A 57 -4.18 -5.25 -5.73
CA GLY A 57 -4.05 -5.50 -7.15
C GLY A 57 -5.11 -6.47 -7.65
N ASN A 58 -5.04 -6.78 -8.94
CA ASN A 58 -5.94 -7.74 -9.60
C ASN A 58 -5.30 -9.13 -9.75
N GLY A 59 -4.00 -9.24 -9.48
CA GLY A 59 -3.27 -10.50 -9.43
C GLY A 59 -3.54 -11.30 -8.16
N SER A 60 -2.75 -12.35 -7.98
CA SER A 60 -2.79 -13.16 -6.76
C SER A 60 -1.81 -12.59 -5.72
N PRO A 61 -2.23 -12.40 -4.46
CA PRO A 61 -1.31 -12.04 -3.40
C PRO A 61 -0.23 -13.12 -3.24
N PRO A 62 1.01 -12.75 -2.88
CA PRO A 62 1.99 -13.74 -2.47
C PRO A 62 1.51 -14.50 -1.23
N SER A 63 2.01 -15.73 -1.09
CA SER A 63 1.67 -16.59 0.04
C SER A 63 1.96 -15.88 1.37
N GLY A 64 1.01 -15.94 2.31
CA GLY A 64 1.15 -15.35 3.64
C GLY A 64 0.83 -13.85 3.73
N ILE A 65 0.50 -13.18 2.62
CA ILE A 65 0.10 -11.77 2.61
C ILE A 65 -1.42 -11.66 2.48
N ASN A 66 -2.03 -10.83 3.31
CA ASN A 66 -3.46 -10.55 3.22
C ASN A 66 -3.74 -9.73 1.95
N ALA A 67 -4.49 -10.29 1.00
CA ALA A 67 -5.13 -9.51 -0.05
C ALA A 67 -6.35 -8.78 0.52
N ILE A 68 -6.48 -7.49 0.22
CA ILE A 68 -7.65 -6.72 0.62
C ILE A 68 -8.41 -6.27 -0.61
N GLU A 69 -9.61 -6.82 -0.77
CA GLU A 69 -10.55 -6.45 -1.83
C GLU A 69 -11.31 -5.17 -1.47
N ILE A 70 -10.61 -4.04 -1.33
CA ILE A 70 -11.23 -2.73 -1.03
C ILE A 70 -12.08 -2.16 -2.18
N HIS A 71 -12.19 -2.86 -3.32
CA HIS A 71 -13.09 -2.51 -4.43
C HIS A 71 -14.58 -2.86 -4.18
N SER A 72 -14.89 -3.57 -3.10
CA SER A 72 -16.27 -3.87 -2.75
C SER A 72 -16.98 -2.61 -2.25
N GLN A 73 -18.10 -2.25 -2.90
CA GLN A 73 -18.96 -1.13 -2.47
C GLN A 73 -19.35 -1.21 -0.99
N ILE A 74 -19.59 -2.42 -0.47
CA ILE A 74 -19.98 -2.62 0.94
C ILE A 74 -18.78 -2.49 1.88
N ILE A 75 -17.58 -2.90 1.45
CA ILE A 75 -16.36 -2.65 2.22
C ILE A 75 -16.12 -1.14 2.31
N CYS A 76 -16.34 -0.40 1.21
CA CYS A 76 -16.23 1.05 1.22
C CYS A 76 -17.22 1.77 2.12
N GLU A 77 -18.50 1.43 2.03
CA GLU A 77 -19.53 2.01 2.89
C GLU A 77 -19.23 1.76 4.38
N LEU A 78 -18.67 0.60 4.72
CA LEU A 78 -18.27 0.29 6.10
C LEU A 78 -17.00 1.05 6.52
N LEU A 79 -15.99 1.17 5.66
CA LEU A 79 -14.75 1.89 5.96
C LEU A 79 -14.98 3.40 6.11
N GLU A 80 -15.98 3.98 5.42
CA GLU A 80 -16.41 5.38 5.62
C GLU A 80 -16.89 5.66 7.05
N LEU A 81 -17.41 4.65 7.77
CA LEU A 81 -17.83 4.79 9.18
C LEU A 81 -16.66 4.76 10.17
N PHE A 82 -15.45 4.38 9.73
CA PHE A 82 -14.26 4.24 10.56
C PHE A 82 -13.09 5.04 9.98
N PRO A 83 -13.03 6.36 10.21
CA PRO A 83 -12.03 7.25 9.62
C PRO A 83 -10.58 6.98 10.08
N PHE A 84 -10.37 6.03 10.99
CA PHE A 84 -9.08 5.63 11.55
C PHE A 84 -8.52 4.33 10.94
N CYS A 85 -9.27 3.67 10.06
CA CYS A 85 -8.83 2.50 9.30
C CYS A 85 -8.46 2.89 7.85
N LEU A 86 -8.14 1.89 7.03
CA LEU A 86 -8.05 2.08 5.57
C LEU A 86 -9.30 2.80 5.06
N GLN A 87 -9.10 3.86 4.28
CA GLN A 87 -10.13 4.55 3.54
C GLN A 87 -10.35 3.83 2.21
N CYS A 88 -11.55 3.94 1.63
CA CYS A 88 -11.70 3.36 0.31
C CYS A 88 -10.92 4.15 -0.74
N PRO A 89 -10.08 3.48 -1.54
CA PRO A 89 -9.48 4.14 -2.68
C PRO A 89 -10.58 4.55 -3.65
N LYS A 90 -10.38 5.69 -4.30
CA LYS A 90 -11.11 5.95 -5.54
C LYS A 90 -10.67 4.89 -6.57
N PRO A 91 -11.59 4.35 -7.39
CA PRO A 91 -11.22 3.42 -8.45
C PRO A 91 -10.06 4.00 -9.29
N PRO A 92 -9.03 3.22 -9.60
CA PRO A 92 -7.97 3.71 -10.48
C PRO A 92 -8.59 4.14 -11.82
N PRO A 93 -8.07 5.19 -12.46
CA PRO A 93 -8.53 5.58 -13.78
C PRO A 93 -8.39 4.40 -14.76
N PRO A 94 -9.31 4.23 -15.73
CA PRO A 94 -9.24 3.13 -16.69
C PRO A 94 -7.87 3.09 -17.37
N PRO A 95 -7.27 1.91 -17.57
CA PRO A 95 -6.01 1.80 -18.29
C PRO A 95 -6.17 2.38 -19.70
N PRO A 96 -5.18 3.12 -20.22
CA PRO A 96 -5.23 3.66 -21.58
C PRO A 96 -5.45 2.53 -22.59
N HIS A 97 -6.34 2.73 -23.57
CA HIS A 97 -6.65 1.72 -24.61
C HIS A 97 -5.47 1.39 -25.55
N ASN A 98 -4.32 2.06 -25.40
CA ASN A 98 -3.06 1.72 -26.04
C ASN A 98 -1.92 1.95 -25.04
N PRO A 99 -1.25 0.91 -24.51
CA PRO A 99 -0.11 1.11 -23.63
C PRO A 99 1.05 1.71 -24.43
N PRO A 100 1.61 2.87 -24.04
CA PRO A 100 2.87 3.34 -24.59
C PRO A 100 3.98 2.34 -24.24
N PRO A 101 4.93 2.07 -25.16
CA PRO A 101 6.10 1.30 -24.82
C PRO A 101 6.99 2.17 -23.91
N HIS A 102 7.14 1.69 -22.68
CA HIS A 102 7.95 2.25 -21.60
C HIS A 102 7.40 3.53 -20.93
N ASN A 103 7.21 3.39 -19.62
CA ASN A 103 6.83 4.38 -18.61
C ASN A 103 5.36 4.82 -18.64
N PRO A 104 4.50 4.26 -17.76
CA PRO A 104 3.18 4.83 -17.56
C PRO A 104 3.33 6.28 -17.08
N PRO A 105 2.55 7.23 -17.62
CA PRO A 105 2.58 8.61 -17.15
C PRO A 105 2.29 8.67 -15.64
N PRO A 106 2.88 9.63 -14.90
CA PRO A 106 2.56 9.81 -13.49
C PRO A 106 1.05 9.96 -13.29
N PRO A 107 0.50 9.45 -12.17
CA PRO A 107 -0.87 9.72 -11.81
C PRO A 107 -1.27 11.19 -11.93
N PRO A 108 -2.47 11.53 -12.41
CA PRO A 108 -2.91 12.92 -12.53
C PRO A 108 -2.81 13.71 -11.21
N GLU A 109 -3.07 13.07 -10.07
CA GLU A 109 -3.05 13.67 -8.73
C GLU A 109 -1.66 13.72 -8.08
N TYR A 110 -0.63 13.12 -8.71
CA TYR A 110 0.74 13.06 -8.16
C TYR A 110 1.76 13.62 -9.15
N SER A 111 2.88 14.11 -8.61
CA SER A 111 4.07 14.52 -9.36
C SER A 111 5.21 13.55 -9.04
N GLN A 112 5.86 13.03 -10.08
CA GLN A 112 7.04 12.18 -9.90
C GLN A 112 8.21 13.04 -9.40
N THR A 113 8.86 12.63 -8.30
CA THR A 113 9.99 13.36 -7.68
C THR A 113 11.34 12.75 -8.04
N PHE A 114 11.38 11.44 -8.31
CA PHE A 114 12.53 10.74 -8.86
C PHE A 114 12.09 9.50 -9.65
N TYR A 115 12.99 8.99 -10.48
CA TYR A 115 12.71 7.91 -11.41
C TYR A 115 13.92 6.98 -11.57
N ASN A 116 13.64 5.69 -11.62
CA ASN A 116 14.52 4.59 -11.97
C ASN A 116 15.84 4.59 -11.20
N LEU A 117 15.77 4.82 -9.89
CA LEU A 117 16.90 4.69 -8.98
C LEU A 117 17.10 3.22 -8.58
N THR A 118 18.30 2.90 -8.08
CA THR A 118 18.67 1.58 -7.55
C THR A 118 18.58 1.51 -6.03
N CYS A 119 17.95 2.50 -5.41
CA CYS A 119 17.71 2.56 -3.98
C CYS A 119 16.31 3.09 -3.73
N ALA A 120 15.65 2.59 -2.70
CA ALA A 120 14.33 2.99 -2.24
C ALA A 120 14.43 4.09 -1.18
N SER A 121 13.35 4.86 -1.05
CA SER A 121 13.23 5.89 -0.02
C SER A 121 13.28 5.30 1.38
N GLN A 122 14.04 5.95 2.25
CA GLN A 122 14.08 5.74 3.68
C GLN A 122 13.87 7.09 4.36
N ASP A 123 12.87 7.18 5.24
CA ASP A 123 12.60 8.41 5.97
C ASP A 123 11.81 8.13 7.25
N ALA A 124 11.92 9.04 8.22
CA ALA A 124 11.19 8.96 9.48
C ALA A 124 9.66 9.14 9.34
N SER A 125 9.20 9.70 8.21
CA SER A 125 7.77 9.85 7.88
C SER A 125 7.12 8.57 7.33
N TYR A 126 7.79 7.42 7.45
CA TYR A 126 7.26 6.12 7.07
C TYR A 126 5.94 5.80 7.76
N GLN A 127 4.96 5.38 6.98
CA GLN A 127 3.65 4.97 7.47
C GLN A 127 3.43 3.46 7.38
N THR A 128 3.66 2.88 6.20
CA THR A 128 3.42 1.47 5.94
C THR A 128 4.07 1.07 4.61
N TYR A 129 4.10 -0.22 4.30
CA TYR A 129 4.28 -0.68 2.93
C TYR A 129 3.44 -1.92 2.64
N GLY A 130 3.05 -2.05 1.38
CA GLY A 130 2.36 -3.21 0.84
C GLY A 130 2.94 -3.63 -0.49
N LEU A 131 2.30 -4.63 -1.10
CA LEU A 131 2.65 -5.09 -2.45
C LEU A 131 1.54 -4.77 -3.43
N VAL A 132 1.93 -4.43 -4.65
CA VAL A 132 0.99 -4.06 -5.71
C VAL A 132 1.41 -4.59 -7.07
N ASP A 133 0.48 -4.63 -8.02
CA ASP A 133 0.78 -5.01 -9.40
C ASP A 133 1.31 -3.83 -10.22
N THR A 134 0.78 -2.62 -9.99
CA THR A 134 1.10 -1.43 -10.81
C THR A 134 1.34 -0.17 -9.96
N ILE A 135 1.92 0.85 -10.59
CA ILE A 135 2.07 2.19 -9.98
C ILE A 135 0.70 2.79 -9.64
N ALA A 136 -0.32 2.58 -10.47
CA ALA A 136 -1.68 3.04 -10.21
C ALA A 136 -2.29 2.36 -8.99
N ASP A 137 -1.97 1.08 -8.78
CA ASP A 137 -2.37 0.34 -7.59
C ASP A 137 -1.68 0.89 -6.33
N CYS A 138 -0.39 1.26 -6.41
CA CYS A 138 0.31 1.92 -5.29
C CYS A 138 -0.29 3.29 -4.96
N GLN A 139 -0.71 4.04 -5.97
CA GLN A 139 -1.41 5.30 -5.77
C GLN A 139 -2.73 5.09 -5.03
N ALA A 140 -3.56 4.16 -5.47
CA ALA A 140 -4.81 3.81 -4.79
C ALA A 140 -4.56 3.34 -3.35
N MET A 141 -3.51 2.54 -3.14
CA MET A 141 -3.04 2.17 -1.80
C MET A 141 -2.66 3.40 -0.97
N CYS A 142 -1.94 4.38 -1.51
CA CYS A 142 -1.66 5.65 -0.82
C CYS A 142 -2.95 6.42 -0.52
N ASP A 143 -3.88 6.52 -1.46
CA ASP A 143 -5.15 7.24 -1.28
C ASP A 143 -6.06 6.58 -0.24
N SER A 144 -5.88 5.29 0.05
CA SER A 144 -6.54 4.57 1.14
C SER A 144 -5.92 4.81 2.53
N VAL A 145 -4.72 5.38 2.61
CA VAL A 145 -4.02 5.59 3.88
C VAL A 145 -4.11 7.06 4.27
N ALA A 146 -4.80 7.32 5.39
CA ALA A 146 -4.96 8.66 5.93
C ALA A 146 -3.58 9.31 6.18
N GLY A 147 -3.35 10.49 5.60
CA GLY A 147 -2.07 11.21 5.72
C GLY A 147 -1.01 10.81 4.69
N CYS A 148 -1.25 9.81 3.83
CA CYS A 148 -0.34 9.49 2.75
C CYS A 148 -0.21 10.63 1.74
N THR A 149 1.03 11.12 1.63
CA THR A 149 1.41 12.28 0.83
C THR A 149 2.46 11.91 -0.21
N PHE A 150 3.18 10.80 -0.01
CA PHE A 150 4.18 10.30 -0.93
C PHE A 150 4.18 8.78 -0.95
N PHE A 151 4.44 8.22 -2.13
CA PHE A 151 4.71 6.80 -2.27
C PHE A 151 5.95 6.55 -3.11
N ASN A 152 6.71 5.53 -2.75
CA ASN A 152 7.84 5.02 -3.52
C ASN A 152 7.53 3.59 -3.97
N THR A 153 7.55 3.38 -5.29
CA THR A 153 7.43 2.06 -5.90
C THR A 153 8.79 1.54 -6.31
N TYR A 154 9.07 0.26 -6.07
CA TYR A 154 10.32 -0.36 -6.50
C TYR A 154 10.19 -1.89 -6.56
N HIS A 155 11.11 -2.53 -7.29
CA HIS A 155 11.31 -3.97 -7.17
C HIS A 155 12.41 -4.24 -6.14
N ASP A 156 12.05 -4.99 -5.11
CA ASP A 156 12.98 -5.57 -4.15
C ASP A 156 13.29 -7.01 -4.62
N VAL A 157 14.36 -7.13 -5.39
CA VAL A 157 14.75 -8.37 -6.06
C VAL A 157 15.39 -9.30 -5.04
N ASN A 158 14.98 -10.57 -5.05
CA ASN A 158 15.31 -11.59 -4.04
C ASN A 158 14.74 -11.31 -2.63
N GLY A 159 14.32 -10.08 -2.31
CA GLY A 159 13.58 -9.78 -1.10
C GLY A 159 12.13 -10.30 -1.13
N LYS A 160 11.37 -9.96 -0.08
CA LYS A 160 9.92 -10.25 0.04
C LYS A 160 9.54 -11.72 -0.23
N ASP A 161 10.30 -12.67 0.30
CA ASP A 161 10.10 -14.10 0.06
C ASP A 161 10.04 -14.48 -1.44
N GLY A 162 10.78 -13.76 -2.28
CA GLY A 162 10.85 -14.00 -3.74
C GLY A 162 9.69 -13.41 -4.55
N SER A 163 8.84 -12.59 -3.94
CA SER A 163 7.74 -11.89 -4.62
C SER A 163 8.27 -10.99 -5.75
N THR A 164 7.67 -11.10 -6.95
CA THR A 164 7.99 -10.24 -8.10
C THR A 164 7.15 -8.96 -8.16
N GLN A 165 6.13 -8.83 -7.30
CA GLN A 165 5.26 -7.65 -7.21
C GLN A 165 6.06 -6.39 -6.85
N LEU A 166 5.53 -5.22 -7.20
CA LEU A 166 6.09 -3.95 -6.80
C LEU A 166 5.90 -3.77 -5.29
N THR A 167 6.96 -3.34 -4.61
CA THR A 167 6.85 -2.80 -3.25
C THR A 167 6.28 -1.40 -3.35
N CYS A 168 5.27 -1.09 -2.52
CA CYS A 168 4.66 0.23 -2.41
C CYS A 168 4.87 0.75 -0.99
N ALA A 169 5.86 1.63 -0.78
CA ALA A 169 6.16 2.23 0.51
C ALA A 169 5.53 3.62 0.63
N LEU A 170 4.81 3.87 1.72
CA LEU A 170 4.01 5.08 1.93
C LEU A 170 4.59 5.99 3.01
N PHE A 171 4.54 7.30 2.79
CA PHE A 171 5.13 8.31 3.66
C PHE A 171 4.20 9.51 3.86
N GLU A 172 4.30 10.15 5.04
CA GLU A 172 3.50 11.34 5.40
C GLU A 172 4.00 12.63 4.73
N LYS A 173 5.18 12.61 4.12
CA LYS A 173 5.81 13.80 3.52
C LYS A 173 6.32 13.50 2.13
N CYS A 174 6.33 14.51 1.26
CA CYS A 174 7.00 14.42 -0.03
C CYS A 174 8.51 14.27 0.16
N LEU A 175 9.05 13.24 -0.48
CA LEU A 175 10.48 12.94 -0.51
C LEU A 175 11.02 13.14 -1.93
N ASP A 176 12.33 13.28 -2.03
CA ASP A 176 13.05 13.37 -3.29
C ASP A 176 14.15 12.29 -3.37
N ALA A 177 14.94 12.34 -4.46
CA ALA A 177 16.02 11.38 -4.72
C ALA A 177 17.06 11.28 -3.58
N SER A 178 17.20 12.31 -2.73
CA SER A 178 18.14 12.26 -1.60
C SER A 178 17.71 11.29 -0.49
N SER A 179 16.42 10.93 -0.44
CA SER A 179 15.90 9.91 0.48
C SER A 179 16.17 8.47 0.02
N ALA A 180 16.57 8.28 -1.24
CA ALA A 180 16.77 6.96 -1.83
C ALA A 180 18.10 6.34 -1.39
N ASP A 181 18.17 5.86 -0.14
CA ASP A 181 19.38 5.30 0.47
C ASP A 181 19.27 3.79 0.79
N ASN A 182 18.06 3.20 0.70
CA ASN A 182 17.85 1.77 0.89
C ASN A 182 18.12 1.03 -0.41
N CYS A 183 19.35 0.58 -0.60
CA CYS A 183 19.76 -0.11 -1.83
C CYS A 183 19.62 -1.64 -1.76
N GLY A 184 19.03 -2.17 -0.69
CA GLY A 184 19.08 -3.60 -0.34
C GLY A 184 20.39 -3.98 0.33
N GLY A 185 20.78 -5.24 0.21
CA GLY A 185 21.99 -5.81 0.82
C GLY A 185 21.70 -6.76 1.98
N GLN A 186 20.43 -7.02 2.29
CA GLN A 186 20.02 -8.01 3.27
C GLN A 186 20.17 -9.43 2.71
N THR A 187 20.83 -10.30 3.47
CA THR A 187 20.87 -11.73 3.15
C THR A 187 19.53 -12.39 3.49
N GLN A 188 18.97 -13.05 2.49
CA GLN A 188 17.69 -13.77 2.56
C GLN A 188 17.91 -15.18 3.12
N TYR A 189 16.81 -15.88 3.44
CA TYR A 189 16.87 -17.22 4.05
C TYR A 189 17.57 -18.27 3.16
N ASP A 190 17.50 -18.09 1.83
CA ASP A 190 18.12 -18.95 0.83
C ASP A 190 19.60 -18.59 0.55
N GLY A 191 20.14 -17.59 1.25
CA GLY A 191 21.50 -17.08 1.09
C GLY A 191 21.68 -16.09 -0.06
N SER A 192 20.63 -15.79 -0.83
CA SER A 192 20.66 -14.69 -1.78
C SER A 192 20.77 -13.33 -1.06
N VAL A 193 21.23 -12.32 -1.79
CA VAL A 193 21.26 -10.93 -1.30
C VAL A 193 20.24 -10.16 -2.10
N ASP A 194 19.41 -9.39 -1.41
CA ASP A 194 18.43 -8.53 -2.07
C ASP A 194 19.06 -7.25 -2.62
N TYR A 195 18.37 -6.65 -3.59
CA TYR A 195 18.77 -5.37 -4.15
C TYR A 195 17.57 -4.66 -4.76
N ILE A 196 17.62 -3.33 -4.75
CA ILE A 196 16.53 -2.49 -5.25
C ILE A 196 16.78 -2.07 -6.70
N ILE A 197 15.74 -2.18 -7.54
CA ILE A 197 15.73 -1.64 -8.90
C ILE A 197 14.43 -0.91 -9.21
N GLN A 198 14.48 -0.05 -10.23
CA GLN A 198 13.32 0.65 -10.78
C GLN A 198 12.54 1.41 -9.69
N SER A 199 13.27 2.12 -8.84
CA SER A 199 12.71 2.89 -7.74
C SER A 199 12.24 4.26 -8.23
N ASP A 200 10.94 4.49 -8.11
CA ASP A 200 10.24 5.69 -8.54
C ASP A 200 9.50 6.33 -7.36
N GLY A 201 9.58 7.66 -7.24
CA GLY A 201 8.96 8.42 -6.16
C GLY A 201 7.86 9.35 -6.65
N TYR A 202 6.74 9.43 -5.94
CA TYR A 202 5.57 10.22 -6.33
C TYR A 202 5.01 11.00 -5.15
N CYS A 203 4.95 12.32 -5.28
CA CYS A 203 4.42 13.26 -4.29
C CYS A 203 3.01 13.71 -4.69
N LYS A 204 2.06 13.68 -3.76
CA LYS A 204 0.69 14.17 -3.98
C LYS A 204 0.73 15.67 -4.30
N LYS A 205 0.06 16.08 -5.37
CA LYS A 205 -0.08 17.50 -5.71
C LYS A 205 -0.97 18.16 -4.66
N THR A 206 -0.55 19.33 -4.17
CA THR A 206 -1.45 20.16 -3.36
C THR A 206 -2.71 20.45 -4.18
N PRO A 207 -3.92 20.28 -3.63
CA PRO A 207 -5.14 20.69 -4.32
C PRO A 207 -5.02 22.16 -4.70
N THR A 208 -5.11 22.48 -5.99
CA THR A 208 -5.32 23.87 -6.40
C THR A 208 -6.68 24.26 -5.86
N ALA A 209 -6.72 25.20 -4.90
CA ALA A 209 -7.97 25.80 -4.46
C ALA A 209 -8.67 26.38 -5.69
N TYR A 210 -9.83 25.82 -6.03
CA TYR A 210 -10.74 26.35 -7.05
C TYR A 210 -11.64 27.41 -6.43
#